data_AF-A0A2T4WCD3-F1
#
_entry.id   AF-A0A2T4WCD3-F1
#
_cell.length_a   1.000
_cell.length_b   1.000
_cell.length_c   1.000
_cell.angle_alpha   90.00
_cell.angle_beta   90.00
_cell.angle_gamma   90.00
#
_symmetry.space_group_name_H-M   'P 1'
#
loop_
_entity.id
_entity.type
_entity.pdbx_description
1 polymer ?
#
loop_
_entity_poly.entity_id
_entity_poly.type
_entity_poly.pdbx_seq_one_letter_code
_entity_poly.pdbx_strand_id
1 'polypeptide(L)' 'MVGDATLKNWDRTADLYRIEVPTLSIGAQYDTMDPEAMRAIADSVQNGTFLYCPEGGHMTMYDDADTYYNGIIDFLGTL' A
#
# COMPACT_ATOMS: atom_id res chain seq x y z
N MET A 1 6.94 19.47 8.35
CA MET A 1 5.64 20.00 8.79
C MET A 1 4.69 19.92 7.62
N VAL A 2 3.56 19.22 7.78
CA VAL A 2 2.45 19.36 6.84
C VAL A 2 1.84 20.73 7.11
N GLY A 3 1.86 21.63 6.12
CA GLY A 3 1.32 22.98 6.26
C GLY A 3 -0.22 22.98 6.36
N ASP A 4 -0.85 24.07 5.93
CA ASP A 4 -2.31 24.15 5.86
C ASP A 4 -2.86 23.40 4.62
N ALA A 5 -2.57 22.10 4.54
CA ALA A 5 -2.97 21.25 3.44
C ALA A 5 -4.47 20.95 3.51
N THR A 6 -5.16 21.03 2.38
CA THR A 6 -6.61 20.80 2.27
C THR A 6 -7.06 19.43 2.81
N LEU A 7 -6.18 18.42 2.77
CA LEU A 7 -6.46 17.04 3.20
C LEU A 7 -5.88 16.70 4.58
N LYS A 8 -5.39 17.68 5.37
CA LYS A 8 -4.73 17.42 6.66
C LYS A 8 -5.57 16.63 7.67
N ASN A 9 -6.90 16.74 7.59
CA ASN A 9 -7.86 16.06 8.46
C ASN A 9 -8.66 14.97 7.72
N TRP A 10 -8.30 14.64 6.48
CA TRP A 10 -9.00 13.63 5.72
C TRP A 10 -8.57 12.25 6.22
N ASP A 11 -9.54 11.46 6.66
CA ASP A 11 -9.33 10.10 7.16
C ASP A 11 -10.53 9.21 6.81
N ARG A 12 -10.26 8.04 6.24
CA ARG A 12 -11.25 7.00 5.88
C ARG A 12 -10.87 5.63 6.46
N THR A 13 -9.96 5.57 7.42
CA THR A 13 -9.48 4.32 8.04
C THR A 13 -10.63 3.50 8.62
N ALA A 14 -11.59 4.18 9.27
CA ALA A 14 -12.77 3.56 9.85
C ALA A 14 -13.73 2.94 8.81
N ASP A 15 -13.54 3.18 7.51
CA ASP A 15 -14.36 2.63 6.43
C ASP A 15 -13.66 1.49 5.67
N LEU A 16 -12.40 1.18 5.96
CA LEU A 16 -11.64 0.13 5.27
C LEU A 16 -12.33 -1.25 5.37
N TYR A 17 -13.03 -1.51 6.47
CA TYR A 17 -13.79 -2.76 6.65
C TYR A 17 -14.93 -2.97 5.64
N ARG A 18 -15.28 -1.95 4.85
CA ARG A 18 -16.31 -2.04 3.81
C ARG A 18 -15.74 -2.51 2.47
N ILE A 19 -14.43 -2.68 2.35
CA ILE A 19 -13.76 -3.12 1.12
C ILE A 19 -13.70 -4.65 1.12
N GLU A 20 -14.70 -5.27 0.48
CA GLU A 20 -14.84 -6.73 0.45
C GLU A 20 -14.09 -7.40 -0.71
N VAL A 21 -13.70 -6.65 -1.74
CA VAL A 21 -12.94 -7.19 -2.88
C VAL A 21 -11.49 -7.48 -2.48
N PRO A 22 -10.83 -8.49 -3.10
CA PRO A 22 -9.40 -8.71 -2.92
C PRO A 22 -8.61 -7.42 -3.12
N THR A 23 -7.74 -7.10 -2.17
CA THR A 23 -7.04 -5.81 -2.12
C THR A 23 -5.55 -6.03 -1.88
N LEU A 24 -4.71 -5.49 -2.76
CA LEU A 24 -3.27 -5.43 -2.59
C LEU A 24 -2.86 -4.04 -2.09
N SER A 25 -2.17 -3.97 -0.96
CA SER A 25 -1.51 -2.76 -0.47
C SER A 25 0.00 -2.92 -0.62
N ILE A 26 0.67 -1.91 -1.16
CA ILE A 26 2.11 -1.96 -1.48
C ILE A 26 2.81 -0.90 -0.65
N GLY A 27 3.90 -1.28 0.03
CA GLY A 27 4.76 -0.35 0.77
C GLY A 27 6.23 -0.61 0.48
N ALA A 28 7.08 0.41 0.61
CA ALA A 28 8.50 0.30 0.32
C ALA A 28 9.40 0.90 1.41
N GLN A 29 10.64 0.40 1.50
CA GLN A 29 11.59 0.73 2.58
C GLN A 29 11.94 2.22 2.67
N TYR A 30 12.04 2.91 1.52
CA TYR A 30 12.48 4.30 1.40
C TYR A 30 11.35 5.24 0.97
N ASP A 31 10.10 4.78 1.05
CA ASP A 31 8.94 5.59 0.68
C ASP A 31 8.73 6.73 1.70
N THR A 32 8.23 7.85 1.18
CA THR A 32 7.68 8.95 1.98
C THR A 32 6.44 8.54 2.78
N MET A 33 5.75 7.48 2.35
CA MET A 33 4.68 6.81 3.08
C MET A 33 5.25 5.63 3.89
N ASP A 34 4.96 5.57 5.19
CA ASP A 34 5.45 4.50 6.05
C ASP A 34 4.93 3.12 5.57
N PRO A 35 5.81 2.15 5.25
CA PRO A 35 5.39 0.82 4.82
C PRO A 35 4.58 0.07 5.89
N GLU A 36 4.76 0.38 7.17
CA GLU A 36 3.92 -0.17 8.24
C GLU A 36 2.48 0.33 8.15
N ALA A 37 2.28 1.59 7.73
CA ALA A 37 0.94 2.10 7.48
C ALA A 37 0.28 1.39 6.29
N MET A 38 1.05 1.03 5.25
CA MET A 38 0.53 0.29 4.10
C MET A 38 0.16 -1.15 4.47
N ARG A 39 0.93 -1.79 5.36
CA ARG A 39 0.57 -3.08 5.94
C ARG A 39 -0.70 -2.98 6.78
N ALA A 40 -0.82 -1.94 7.61
CA ALA A 40 -2.03 -1.73 8.42
C ALA A 40 -3.29 -1.57 7.57
N ILE A 41 -3.19 -0.98 6.37
CA ILE A 41 -4.31 -0.93 5.41
C ILE A 41 -4.69 -2.34 4.94
N ALA A 42 -3.71 -3.16 4.54
CA ALA A 42 -3.97 -4.55 4.13
C ALA A 42 -4.61 -5.36 5.27
N ASP A 43 -4.14 -5.19 6.50
CA ASP A 43 -4.68 -5.89 7.67
C ASP A 43 -6.10 -5.41 8.06
N SER A 44 -6.50 -4.20 7.63
CA SER A 44 -7.79 -3.59 7.96
C SER A 44 -8.93 -3.94 7.00
N VAL A 45 -8.61 -4.50 5.83
CA VAL A 45 -9.59 -4.97 4.85
C VAL A 45 -9.81 -6.48 4.99
N GLN A 46 -10.91 -7.01 4.44
CA GLN A 46 -11.33 -8.40 4.68
C GLN A 46 -10.45 -9.41 3.94
N ASN A 47 -9.98 -9.03 2.75
CA ASN A 47 -9.22 -9.87 1.83
C ASN A 47 -7.94 -9.14 1.39
N GLY A 48 -7.15 -8.71 2.37
CA GLY A 48 -5.96 -7.89 2.16
C GLY A 48 -4.68 -8.69 2.00
N THR A 49 -3.86 -8.27 1.04
CA THR A 49 -2.50 -8.75 0.82
C THR A 49 -1.55 -7.57 0.91
N PHE A 50 -0.43 -7.75 1.59
CA PHE A 50 0.64 -6.75 1.67
C PHE A 50 1.84 -7.18 0.84
N LEU A 51 2.33 -6.29 -0.02
CA LEU A 51 3.59 -6.43 -0.75
C LEU A 51 4.61 -5.42 -0.22
N TYR A 52 5.78 -5.92 0.18
CA TYR A 52 6.89 -5.09 0.64
C TYR A 52 7.98 -5.01 -0.44
N CYS A 53 8.41 -3.79 -0.77
CA CYS A 53 9.47 -3.54 -1.73
C CYS A 53 10.73 -3.02 -1.00
N PRO A 54 11.74 -3.88 -0.79
CA PRO A 54 12.87 -3.58 0.09
C PRO A 54 13.83 -2.54 -0.46
N GLU A 55 13.91 -2.37 -1.78
CA GLU A 55 14.81 -1.39 -2.42
C GLU A 55 14.05 -0.14 -2.90
N GLY A 56 12.72 -0.13 -2.75
CA GLY A 56 11.85 0.88 -3.34
C GLY A 56 11.68 2.16 -2.52
N GLY A 57 11.47 3.27 -3.22
CA GLY A 57 10.95 4.52 -2.69
C GLY A 57 9.48 4.71 -3.02
N HIS A 58 9.01 5.96 -3.11
CA HIS A 58 7.61 6.27 -3.45
C HIS A 58 7.21 5.84 -4.87
N MET A 59 8.21 5.73 -5.76
CA MET A 59 8.02 5.36 -7.15
C MET A 59 8.54 3.93 -7.38
N THR A 60 8.08 3.00 -6.55
CA THR A 60 8.50 1.59 -6.49
C THR A 60 8.46 0.87 -7.84
N MET A 61 7.53 1.25 -8.70
CA MET A 61 7.42 0.73 -10.06
C MET A 61 8.64 1.04 -10.96
N TYR A 62 9.53 1.95 -10.53
CA TYR A 62 10.76 2.32 -11.23
C TYR A 62 12.03 1.92 -10.49
N ASP A 63 12.08 2.09 -9.17
CA ASP A 63 13.31 1.87 -8.38
C ASP A 63 13.42 0.44 -7.79
N ASP A 64 12.30 -0.29 -7.67
CA ASP A 64 12.24 -1.72 -7.30
C ASP A 64 11.23 -2.46 -8.19
N ALA A 65 11.37 -2.25 -9.51
CA ALA A 65 10.42 -2.71 -10.51
C ALA A 65 10.18 -4.22 -10.49
N ASP A 66 11.24 -5.02 -10.28
CA ASP A 66 11.11 -6.48 -10.26
C ASP A 66 10.23 -6.95 -9.09
N THR A 67 10.41 -6.42 -7.88
CA THR A 67 9.55 -6.75 -6.74
C THR A 67 8.13 -6.27 -6.97
N TYR A 68 7.98 -5.03 -7.45
CA TYR A 68 6.68 -4.41 -7.70
C TYR A 68 5.84 -5.20 -8.72
N TYR A 69 6.39 -5.47 -9.91
CA TYR A 69 5.64 -6.12 -10.98
C TYR A 69 5.41 -7.61 -10.71
N ASN A 70 6.41 -8.34 -10.18
CA ASN A 70 6.21 -9.75 -9.83
C ASN A 70 5.14 -9.88 -8.75
N GLY A 71 5.15 -9.03 -7.72
CA GLY A 71 4.14 -9.05 -6.67
C GLY A 71 2.73 -8.74 -7.18
N ILE A 72 2.58 -7.83 -8.15
CA ILE A 72 1.28 -7.57 -8.81
C ILE A 72 0.82 -8.78 -9.62
N ILE A 73 1.72 -9.39 -10.41
CA ILE A 73 1.40 -10.57 -11.23
C ILE A 73 0.97 -11.73 -10.33
N ASP A 74 1.69 -11.98 -9.24
CA ASP A 74 1.36 -13.03 -8.27
C ASP A 74 0.00 -12.77 -7.63
N PHE A 75 -0.28 -11.53 -7.19
CA PHE A 75 -1.58 -11.16 -6.63
C PHE A 75 -2.72 -11.41 -7.63
N LEU A 76 -2.56 -10.99 -8.88
CA LEU A 76 -3.55 -11.24 -9.94
C LEU A 76 -3.76 -12.73 -10.20
N GLY A 77 -2.73 -13.56 -10.03
CA GLY A 77 -2.82 -15.02 -10.13
C GLY A 77 -3.61 -15.68 -8.99
N THR A 78 -3.91 -14.95 -7.90
CA THR A 78 -4.71 -15.44 -6.76
C THR A 78 -6.20 -15.10 -6.84
N LEU A 79 -6.60 -14.27 -7.81
CA LEU A 79 -8.00 -13.87 -8.05
C LEU A 79 -8.79 -14.95 -8.81
#